data_AF-A0A518H3Q0-F1
#
_entry.id   AF-A0A518H3Q0-F1
#
_cell.length_a   1.000
_cell.length_b   1.000
_cell.length_c   1.000
_cell.angle_alpha   90.00
_cell.angle_beta   90.00
_cell.angle_gamma   90.00
#
_symmetry.space_group_name_H-M   'P 1'
#
loop_
_entity.id
_entity.type
_entity.pdbx_description
1 polymer ?
#
loop_
_entity_poly.entity_id
_entity_poly.type
_entity_poly.pdbx_seq_one_letter_code
_entity_poly.pdbx_strand_id
1 'polypeptide(L)'
;MTTPTSTPPPRPTSADLCRARDWGVGTVLEGRESLPGASWWAEDRIRITAVGEEGVLARTIARRSHDAPEWTPVDRGESSWSLEDRDWRVVDPENQQP
;
A
#
# COMPACT_ATOMS: atom_id res chain seq x y z
N MET A 1 26.15 29.27 -23.05
CA MET A 1 26.11 28.48 -21.80
C MET A 1 24.64 28.21 -21.49
N THR A 2 24.14 27.01 -21.77
CA THR A 2 22.76 26.60 -21.45
C THR A 2 22.80 25.80 -20.15
N THR A 3 22.27 26.37 -19.08
CA THR A 3 22.05 25.65 -17.82
C THR A 3 21.02 24.54 -18.06
N PRO A 4 21.28 23.28 -17.68
CA PRO A 4 20.22 22.29 -17.66
C PRO A 4 19.21 22.67 -16.57
N THR A 5 17.98 22.96 -16.99
CA THR A 5 16.84 23.05 -16.08
C THR A 5 16.69 21.69 -15.41
N SER A 6 17.17 21.58 -14.18
CA SER A 6 17.02 20.39 -13.35
C SER A 6 15.55 20.29 -12.93
N THR A 7 14.71 19.74 -13.82
CA THR A 7 13.37 19.30 -13.45
C THR A 7 13.55 18.26 -12.33
N PRO A 8 12.97 18.47 -11.13
CA PRO A 8 12.99 17.43 -10.12
C PRO A 8 12.35 16.17 -10.71
N PRO A 9 12.88 14.97 -10.44
CA PRO A 9 12.27 13.75 -10.95
C PRO A 9 10.78 13.73 -10.57
N PRO A 10 9.89 13.23 -11.45
CA PRO A 10 8.49 13.05 -11.10
C PRO A 10 8.40 12.28 -9.78
N ARG A 11 7.40 12.60 -8.95
CA ARG A 11 7.17 11.84 -7.71
C ARG A 11 7.00 10.37 -8.10
N PRO A 12 7.63 9.43 -7.36
CA PRO A 12 7.55 8.02 -7.70
C PRO A 12 6.09 7.58 -7.65
N THR A 13 5.61 6.97 -8.74
CA THR A 13 4.26 6.43 -8.80
C THR A 13 4.14 5.22 -7.89
N SER A 14 2.91 4.76 -7.62
CA SER A 14 2.68 3.54 -6.85
C SER A 14 3.36 2.33 -7.48
N ALA A 15 3.38 2.26 -8.82
CA ALA A 15 4.09 1.21 -9.53
C ALA A 15 5.62 1.34 -9.44
N ASP A 16 6.18 2.56 -9.42
CA ASP A 16 7.60 2.78 -9.19
C ASP A 16 8.02 2.36 -7.77
N LEU A 17 7.18 2.66 -6.77
CA LEU A 17 7.39 2.20 -5.40
C LEU A 17 7.41 0.68 -5.31
N CYS A 18 6.49 0.01 -6.01
CA CYS A 18 6.50 -1.45 -6.12
C CYS A 18 7.81 -1.96 -6.74
N ARG A 19 8.21 -1.42 -7.89
CA ARG A 19 9.45 -1.83 -8.59
C ARG A 19 10.70 -1.57 -7.76
N ALA A 20 10.78 -0.42 -7.09
CA ALA A 20 11.93 -0.05 -6.27
C ALA A 20 12.09 -0.91 -5.01
N ARG A 21 10.99 -1.51 -4.53
CA ARG A 21 10.96 -2.33 -3.31
C ARG A 21 10.75 -3.82 -3.59
N ASP A 22 10.79 -4.22 -4.86
CA ASP A 22 10.55 -5.59 -5.32
C ASP A 22 9.16 -6.13 -4.90
N TRP A 23 8.15 -5.25 -4.82
CA TRP A 23 6.78 -5.65 -4.55
C TRP A 23 6.09 -6.03 -5.85
N GLY A 24 5.66 -7.29 -5.93
CA GLY A 24 5.06 -7.89 -7.12
C GLY A 24 3.68 -8.46 -6.85
N VAL A 25 3.10 -9.09 -7.87
CA VAL A 25 1.84 -9.83 -7.72
C VAL A 25 2.02 -10.92 -6.67
N GLY A 26 1.10 -10.98 -5.72
CA GLY A 26 1.14 -11.91 -4.59
C GLY A 26 1.75 -11.32 -3.32
N THR A 27 2.48 -10.21 -3.39
CA THR A 27 3.00 -9.53 -2.21
C THR A 27 1.84 -9.02 -1.36
N VAL A 28 1.91 -9.30 -0.05
CA VAL A 28 0.96 -8.76 0.91
C VAL A 28 1.59 -7.55 1.59
N LEU A 29 0.89 -6.42 1.50
CA LEU A 29 1.27 -5.17 2.11
C LEU A 29 0.29 -4.82 3.22
N GLU A 30 0.82 -4.28 4.31
CA GLU A 30 0.04 -3.69 5.39
C GLU A 30 0.29 -2.18 5.42
N GLY A 31 -0.78 -1.40 5.36
CA GLY A 31 -0.71 0.06 5.31
C GLY A 31 -1.59 0.68 6.37
N ARG A 32 -1.00 1.53 7.19
CA ARG A 32 -1.71 2.30 8.22
C ARG A 32 -2.12 3.66 7.69
N GLU A 33 -3.40 3.96 7.82
CA GLU A 33 -3.96 5.29 7.68
C GLU A 33 -4.26 5.88 9.04
N SER A 34 -3.68 7.04 9.31
CA SER A 34 -4.01 7.85 10.48
C SER A 34 -3.67 9.30 10.19
N LEU A 35 -4.57 10.22 10.53
CA LEU A 35 -4.30 11.64 10.41
C LEU A 35 -3.64 12.18 11.70
N PRO A 36 -2.75 13.19 11.60
CA PRO A 36 -2.19 13.85 12.78
C PRO A 36 -3.29 14.43 13.68
N GLY A 37 -3.32 14.03 14.95
CA GLY A 37 -4.34 14.48 15.90
C GLY A 37 -5.71 13.80 15.76
N ALA A 38 -5.86 12.84 14.86
CA ALA A 38 -7.05 12.00 14.80
C ALA A 38 -6.97 10.86 15.82
N SER A 39 -8.06 10.65 16.56
CA SER A 39 -8.22 9.48 17.44
C SER A 39 -8.56 8.20 16.67
N TRP A 40 -8.91 8.31 15.38
CA TRP A 40 -9.21 7.17 14.53
C TRP A 40 -7.97 6.75 13.73
N TRP A 41 -7.85 5.45 13.50
CA TRP A 41 -6.84 4.85 12.64
C TRP A 41 -7.44 3.64 11.94
N ALA A 42 -6.93 3.33 10.75
CA ALA A 42 -7.28 2.14 10.00
C ALA A 42 -6.02 1.49 9.45
N GLU A 43 -5.96 0.17 9.49
CA GLU A 43 -4.88 -0.59 8.85
C GLU A 43 -5.50 -1.59 7.89
N ASP A 44 -5.00 -1.57 6.66
CA ASP A 44 -5.44 -2.43 5.58
C ASP A 44 -4.32 -3.40 5.22
N ARG A 45 -4.66 -4.68 5.14
CA ARG A 45 -3.81 -5.69 4.49
C ARG A 45 -4.34 -5.90 3.08
N ILE A 46 -3.49 -5.61 2.11
CA ILE A 46 -3.78 -5.76 0.70
C ILE A 46 -2.83 -6.78 0.09
N ARG A 47 -3.32 -7.58 -0.84
CA ARG A 47 -2.50 -8.46 -1.67
C ARG A 47 -2.47 -7.85 -3.07
N ILE A 48 -1.28 -7.53 -3.56
CA ILE A 48 -1.10 -7.02 -4.91
C ILE A 48 -1.57 -8.08 -5.91
N THR A 49 -2.48 -7.71 -6.81
CA THR A 49 -2.99 -8.57 -7.88
C THR A 49 -2.45 -8.16 -9.25
N ALA A 50 -2.15 -6.87 -9.45
CA ALA A 50 -1.46 -6.38 -10.64
C ALA A 50 -0.65 -5.11 -10.35
N VAL A 51 0.50 -4.97 -10.99
CA VAL A 51 1.28 -3.72 -11.00
C VAL A 51 1.23 -3.18 -12.43
N GLY A 52 0.58 -2.03 -12.61
CA GLY A 52 0.47 -1.36 -13.90
C GLY A 52 1.69 -0.49 -14.22
N GLU A 53 1.53 0.43 -15.16
CA GLU A 53 2.58 1.40 -15.51
C GLU A 53 2.76 2.44 -14.39
N GLU A 54 1.65 3.01 -13.90
CA GLU A 54 1.63 4.05 -12.85
C GLU A 54 0.95 3.58 -11.55
N GLY A 55 -0.08 2.74 -11.66
CA GLY A 55 -0.91 2.30 -10.53
C GLY A 55 -0.69 0.85 -10.11
N VAL A 56 -1.29 0.47 -8.99
CA VAL A 56 -1.33 -0.92 -8.51
C VAL A 56 -2.77 -1.33 -8.23
N LEU A 57 -3.14 -2.53 -8.66
CA LEU A 57 -4.35 -3.19 -8.24
C LEU A 57 -4.00 -4.16 -7.11
N ALA A 58 -4.80 -4.07 -6.05
CA ALA A 58 -4.66 -4.99 -4.93
C ALA A 58 -6.03 -5.32 -4.34
N ARG A 59 -6.11 -6.52 -3.76
CA ARG A 59 -7.29 -6.99 -3.05
C ARG A 59 -7.08 -6.81 -1.56
N THR A 60 -8.03 -6.20 -0.87
CA THR A 60 -8.00 -6.17 0.60
C THR A 60 -8.35 -7.55 1.13
N ILE A 61 -7.46 -8.13 1.94
CA ILE A 61 -7.64 -9.47 2.53
C ILE A 61 -8.02 -9.40 4.01
N ALA A 62 -7.61 -8.32 4.69
CA ALA A 62 -7.98 -8.07 6.08
C ALA A 62 -7.93 -6.57 6.38
N ARG A 63 -8.73 -6.15 7.35
CA ARG A 63 -8.76 -4.78 7.85
C ARG A 63 -8.86 -4.79 9.37
N ARG A 64 -8.20 -3.85 10.01
CA ARG A 64 -8.47 -3.47 11.40
C ARG A 64 -8.56 -1.95 11.51
N SER A 65 -9.20 -1.46 12.54
CA SER A 65 -9.35 -0.04 12.80
C SER A 65 -9.47 0.23 14.28
N HIS A 66 -9.52 1.50 14.65
CA HIS A 66 -9.77 1.93 16.03
C HIS A 66 -10.98 1.22 16.66
N ASP A 67 -12.11 1.12 15.95
CA ASP A 67 -13.35 0.47 16.43
C ASP A 67 -13.33 -1.07 16.36
N ALA A 68 -12.46 -1.64 15.52
CA ALA A 68 -12.29 -3.07 15.34
C ALA A 68 -10.78 -3.39 15.33
N PRO A 69 -10.14 -3.45 16.51
CA PRO A 69 -8.67 -3.52 16.62
C PRO A 69 -8.10 -4.86 16.16
N GLU A 70 -8.93 -5.89 16.06
CA GLU A 70 -8.56 -7.21 15.56
C GLU A 70 -8.60 -7.26 14.04
N TRP A 71 -7.68 -8.02 13.44
CA TRP A 71 -7.66 -8.26 12.01
C TRP A 71 -8.90 -9.03 11.59
N THR A 72 -9.82 -8.34 10.94
CA THR A 72 -11.01 -8.96 10.39
C THR A 72 -10.75 -9.28 8.93
N PRO A 73 -10.85 -10.55 8.52
CA PRO A 73 -10.79 -10.92 7.12
C PRO A 73 -11.87 -10.17 6.36
N VAL A 74 -11.48 -9.51 5.27
CA VAL A 74 -12.44 -8.86 4.38
C VAL A 74 -12.26 -9.45 3.00
N ASP A 75 -13.38 -9.78 2.37
CA ASP A 75 -13.39 -10.18 0.97
C ASP A 75 -13.91 -8.99 0.16
N ARG A 76 -13.06 -7.96 0.04
CA ARG A 76 -13.33 -6.88 -0.92
C ARG A 76 -12.81 -7.29 -2.29
N GLY A 77 -13.50 -6.83 -3.33
CA GLY A 77 -13.02 -6.95 -4.71
C GLY A 77 -11.69 -6.20 -4.90
N GLU A 78 -11.09 -6.40 -6.06
CA GLU A 78 -9.88 -5.68 -6.45
C GLU A 78 -10.16 -4.18 -6.51
N SER A 79 -9.22 -3.37 -6.02
CA SER A 79 -9.32 -1.91 -6.06
C SER A 79 -7.97 -1.31 -6.42
N SER A 80 -8.00 -0.11 -7.00
CA SER A 80 -6.79 0.69 -7.20
C SER A 80 -6.33 1.21 -5.85
N TRP A 81 -5.04 1.08 -5.57
CA TRP A 81 -4.43 1.55 -4.33
C TRP A 81 -3.33 2.57 -4.62
N SER A 82 -3.36 3.67 -3.87
CA SER A 82 -2.28 4.65 -3.84
C SER A 82 -1.27 4.25 -2.76
N LEU A 83 -0.12 3.75 -3.18
CA LEU A 83 0.94 3.34 -2.25
C LEU A 83 1.74 4.53 -1.70
N GLU A 84 1.54 5.72 -2.25
CA GLU A 84 2.20 6.96 -1.84
C GLU A 84 1.59 7.60 -0.59
N ASP A 85 0.33 7.32 -0.28
CA ASP A 85 -0.42 7.97 0.81
C ASP A 85 -0.23 7.32 2.18
N ARG A 86 0.37 6.14 2.24
CA ARG A 86 0.50 5.36 3.48
C ARG A 86 1.88 4.71 3.57
N ASP A 87 2.33 4.48 4.80
CA ASP A 87 3.51 3.68 5.05
C ASP A 87 3.18 2.19 4.90
N TRP A 88 3.43 1.66 3.71
CA TRP A 88 3.26 0.24 3.41
C TRP A 88 4.48 -0.56 3.84
N ARG A 89 4.21 -1.67 4.52
CA ARG A 89 5.21 -2.69 4.86
C ARG A 89 4.80 -4.04 4.31
N VAL A 90 5.78 -4.80 3.82
CA VAL A 90 5.56 -6.20 3.46
C VAL A 90 5.27 -6.98 4.72
N VAL A 91 4.19 -7.74 4.70
CA VAL A 91 3.87 -8.71 5.75
C VAL A 91 3.82 -10.08 5.11
N ASP A 92 4.54 -11.02 5.72
CA ASP A 92 4.52 -12.38 5.22
C ASP A 92 3.16 -13.02 5.53
N PRO A 93 2.43 -13.56 4.55
CA PRO A 93 1.16 -14.23 4.80
C PRO A 93 1.33 -15.52 5.61
N GLU A 94 2.52 -16.13 5.63
CA GLU A 94 2.77 -17.39 6.35
C GLU A 94 3.08 -17.18 7.84
N ASN A 95 3.55 -16.00 8.23
CA ASN A 95 3.81 -15.65 9.65
C ASN A 95 2.57 -15.15 10.40
N GLN A 96 1.37 -15.38 9.85
CA GLN A 96 0.10 -15.04 10.50
C GLN A 96 -0.55 -16.29 11.09
N GLN A 97 0.15 -16.94 12.02
CA GLN A 97 -0.48 -17.96 12.87
C GLN A 97 -1.32 -17.27 13.98
N PRO A 98 -2.49 -17.82 14.31
CA PRO A 98 -3.34 -17.36 15.42
C PRO A 98 -2.68 -17.56 16.80
#